data_AF-A0A1G2FL97-F1
#
_entry.id   AF-A0A1G2FL97-F1
#
_cell.length_a   1.000
_cell.length_b   1.000
_cell.length_c   1.000
_cell.angle_alpha   90.00
_cell.angle_beta   90.00
_cell.angle_gamma   90.00
#
_symmetry.space_group_name_H-M   'P 1'
#
loop_
_entity.id
_entity.type
_entity.pdbx_description
1 polymer ?
#
loop_
_entity_poly.entity_id
_entity_poly.type
_entity_poly.pdbx_seq_one_letter_code
_entity_poly.pdbx_strand_id
1 'polypeptide(L)'
;MKNTTNLIDIIKKSDLSELEKEEWSAIIKNSPKVFTESLAVVLSNFPEQLNWFNGIYQRKKDAFVVLKEDKNKGQALLEKIYQEEKDRLEELVKKEK
;
A
#
# COMPACT_ATOMS: atom_id res chain seq x y z
N MET A 1 16.21 -9.34 8.04
CA MET A 1 15.90 -10.45 7.12
C MET A 1 14.59 -11.18 7.48
N LYS A 2 14.27 -11.43 8.76
CA LYS A 2 13.01 -12.12 9.14
C LYS A 2 11.71 -11.43 8.68
N ASN A 3 11.66 -10.10 8.64
CA ASN A 3 10.42 -9.35 8.37
C ASN A 3 10.01 -9.39 6.87
N THR A 4 10.98 -9.36 5.95
CA THR A 4 10.72 -9.34 4.50
C THR A 4 10.15 -10.66 4.00
N THR A 5 10.62 -11.79 4.53
CA THR A 5 10.10 -13.13 4.20
C THR A 5 8.64 -13.28 4.65
N ASN A 6 8.32 -12.81 5.87
CA ASN A 6 6.94 -12.84 6.39
C ASN A 6 5.98 -12.01 5.52
N LEU A 7 6.42 -10.83 5.07
CA LEU A 7 5.64 -9.95 4.20
C LEU A 7 5.29 -10.60 2.85
N ILE A 8 6.28 -11.21 2.19
CA ILE A 8 6.06 -11.90 0.91
C ILE A 8 5.09 -13.06 1.09
N ASP A 9 5.16 -13.78 2.21
CA ASP A 9 4.23 -14.88 2.49
C ASP A 9 2.80 -14.39 2.72
N ILE A 10 2.61 -13.25 3.39
CA ILE A 10 1.29 -12.60 3.54
C ILE A 10 0.73 -12.23 2.16
N ILE A 11 1.52 -11.59 1.29
CA ILE A 11 1.10 -11.23 -0.06
C ILE A 11 0.71 -12.47 -0.87
N LYS A 12 1.52 -13.53 -0.85
CA LYS A 12 1.27 -14.75 -1.62
C LYS A 12 -0.02 -15.47 -1.20
N LYS A 13 -0.36 -15.42 0.09
CA LYS A 13 -1.57 -16.05 0.65
C LYS A 13 -2.84 -15.20 0.49
N SER A 14 -2.71 -13.97 0.00
CA SER A 14 -3.85 -13.07 -0.19
C SER A 14 -4.69 -13.39 -1.41
N ASP A 15 -5.88 -12.80 -1.46
CA ASP A 15 -6.82 -12.88 -2.58
C ASP A 15 -6.48 -11.93 -3.74
N LEU A 16 -5.32 -11.25 -3.69
CA LEU A 16 -4.83 -10.43 -4.80
C LEU A 16 -4.64 -11.28 -6.06
N SER A 17 -4.78 -10.64 -7.22
CA SER A 17 -4.42 -11.30 -8.48
C SER A 17 -2.92 -11.60 -8.52
N GLU A 18 -2.52 -12.58 -9.34
CA GLU A 18 -1.10 -12.93 -9.48
C GLU A 18 -0.25 -11.74 -9.96
N LEU A 19 -0.80 -10.90 -10.84
CA LEU A 19 -0.13 -9.68 -11.28
C LEU A 19 0.13 -8.72 -10.11
N GLU A 20 -0.87 -8.49 -9.26
CA GLU A 20 -0.72 -7.63 -8.08
C GLU A 20 0.27 -8.22 -7.07
N LYS A 21 0.26 -9.54 -6.86
CA LYS A 21 1.24 -10.22 -6.00
C LYS A 21 2.66 -10.06 -6.51
N GLU A 22 2.86 -10.13 -7.83
CA GLU A 22 4.15 -9.88 -8.46
C GLU A 22 4.59 -8.43 -8.30
N GLU A 23 3.69 -7.47 -8.52
CA GLU A 23 3.96 -6.04 -8.30
C GLU A 23 4.37 -5.78 -6.85
N TRP A 24 3.61 -6.27 -5.87
CA TRP A 24 3.94 -6.14 -4.44
C TRP A 24 5.27 -6.79 -4.10
N SER A 25 5.54 -7.98 -4.64
CA SER A 25 6.83 -8.65 -4.45
C SER A 25 7.99 -7.82 -5.00
N ALA A 26 7.80 -7.16 -6.15
CA ALA A 26 8.79 -6.26 -6.72
C ALA A 26 8.96 -4.98 -5.87
N ILE A 27 7.87 -4.39 -5.37
CA ILE A 27 7.91 -3.23 -4.47
C ILE A 27 8.70 -3.58 -3.21
N ILE A 28 8.36 -4.68 -2.54
CA ILE A 28 9.02 -5.10 -1.30
C ILE A 28 10.53 -5.30 -1.52
N LYS A 29 10.93 -5.89 -2.65
CA LYS A 29 12.35 -6.13 -2.98
C LYS A 29 13.12 -4.85 -3.27
N ASN A 30 12.48 -3.85 -3.90
CA ASN A 30 13.15 -2.62 -4.34
C ASN A 30 12.95 -1.44 -3.38
N SER A 31 12.13 -1.58 -2.35
CA SER A 31 11.83 -0.51 -1.41
C SER A 31 12.87 -0.41 -0.30
N PRO A 32 13.04 0.79 0.29
CA PRO A 32 13.85 0.96 1.49
C PRO A 32 13.40 0.03 2.62
N LYS A 33 14.36 -0.44 3.42
CA LYS A 33 14.09 -1.34 4.56
C LYS A 33 13.00 -0.79 5.49
N VAL A 34 13.06 0.52 5.80
CA VAL A 34 12.09 1.22 6.66
C VAL A 34 10.65 1.10 6.14
N PHE A 35 10.46 1.21 4.83
CA PHE A 35 9.14 1.03 4.22
C PHE A 35 8.65 -0.40 4.43
N THR A 36 9.49 -1.39 4.11
CA THR A 36 9.11 -2.80 4.25
C THR A 36 8.85 -3.20 5.70
N GLU A 37 9.58 -2.63 6.66
CA GLU A 37 9.35 -2.86 8.09
C GLU A 37 8.02 -2.26 8.55
N SER A 38 7.71 -1.04 8.12
CA SER A 38 6.44 -0.39 8.44
C SER A 38 5.26 -1.15 7.86
N LEU A 39 5.37 -1.59 6.59
CA LEU A 39 4.36 -2.40 5.93
C LEU A 39 4.20 -3.77 6.62
N ALA A 40 5.28 -4.39 7.09
CA ALA A 40 5.22 -5.66 7.81
C ALA A 40 4.42 -5.53 9.11
N VAL A 41 4.66 -4.45 9.87
CA VAL A 41 3.92 -4.18 11.11
C VAL A 41 2.43 -4.01 10.82
N VAL A 42 2.10 -3.17 9.84
CA VAL A 42 0.69 -2.91 9.47
C VAL A 42 -0.01 -4.19 9.03
N LEU A 43 0.58 -4.96 8.10
CA LEU A 43 -0.06 -6.18 7.59
C LEU A 43 -0.05 -7.35 8.58
N SER A 44 0.80 -7.31 9.61
CA SER A 44 0.75 -8.30 10.70
C SER A 44 -0.43 -8.04 11.65
N ASN A 45 -0.77 -6.77 11.88
CA ASN A 45 -1.91 -6.38 12.72
C ASN A 45 -3.23 -6.37 11.94
N PHE A 46 -3.17 -6.04 10.64
CA PHE A 46 -4.34 -5.84 9.77
C PHE A 46 -4.18 -6.54 8.40
N PRO A 47 -3.99 -7.86 8.36
CA PRO A 47 -3.80 -8.59 7.11
C PRO A 47 -4.97 -8.43 6.13
N GLU A 48 -6.19 -8.26 6.62
CA GLU A 48 -7.39 -8.07 5.82
C GLU A 48 -7.44 -6.73 5.09
N GLN A 49 -6.65 -5.74 5.53
CA GLN A 49 -6.58 -4.44 4.86
C GLN A 49 -5.67 -4.47 3.62
N LEU A 50 -4.99 -5.58 3.33
CA LEU A 50 -4.10 -5.69 2.18
C LEU A 50 -4.79 -5.34 0.85
N ASN A 51 -6.02 -5.80 0.64
CA ASN A 51 -6.80 -5.46 -0.57
C ASN A 51 -7.07 -3.96 -0.66
N TRP A 52 -7.35 -3.31 0.47
CA TRP A 52 -7.54 -1.87 0.52
C TRP A 52 -6.24 -1.11 0.25
N PHE A 53 -5.12 -1.51 0.86
CA PHE A 53 -3.80 -0.93 0.58
C PHE A 53 -3.41 -1.08 -0.89
N ASN A 54 -3.69 -2.23 -1.49
CA ASN A 54 -3.48 -2.46 -2.92
C ASN A 54 -4.31 -1.48 -3.76
N GLY A 55 -5.60 -1.29 -3.44
CA GLY A 55 -6.45 -0.32 -4.12
C GLY A 55 -5.94 1.12 -4.01
N ILE A 56 -5.46 1.54 -2.84
CA ILE A 56 -4.82 2.85 -2.65
C ILE A 56 -3.55 2.97 -3.50
N TYR A 57 -2.72 1.94 -3.53
CA TYR A 57 -1.50 1.92 -4.32
C TYR A 57 -1.77 2.05 -5.83
N GLN A 58 -2.72 1.27 -6.38
CA GLN A 58 -3.09 1.38 -7.79
C GLN A 58 -3.62 2.78 -8.12
N ARG A 59 -4.47 3.36 -7.28
CA ARG A 59 -4.96 4.74 -7.47
C ARG A 59 -3.83 5.77 -7.43
N LYS A 60 -2.83 5.60 -6.56
CA LYS A 60 -1.63 6.47 -6.55
C LYS A 60 -0.83 6.33 -7.84
N LYS A 61 -0.63 5.11 -8.33
CA LYS A 61 0.04 4.82 -9.61
C LYS A 61 -0.67 5.52 -10.77
N ASP A 62 -1.99 5.42 -10.85
CA ASP A 62 -2.79 6.11 -11.85
C ASP A 62 -2.69 7.64 -11.72
N ALA A 63 -2.75 8.17 -10.49
CA ALA A 63 -2.58 9.60 -10.24
C ALA A 63 -1.18 10.10 -10.64
N PHE A 64 -0.14 9.28 -10.49
CA PHE A 64 1.21 9.60 -10.99
C PHE A 64 1.31 9.60 -12.52
N VAL A 65 0.52 8.77 -13.21
CA VAL A 65 0.41 8.85 -14.68
C VAL A 65 -0.22 10.18 -15.06
N VAL A 66 -1.35 10.54 -14.43
CA VAL A 66 -2.02 11.84 -14.67
C VAL A 66 -1.09 13.01 -14.34
N LEU A 67 -0.31 12.94 -13.27
CA LEU A 67 0.63 13.99 -12.87
C LEU A 67 1.66 14.33 -13.96
N LYS A 68 2.06 13.34 -14.77
CA LYS A 68 2.99 13.54 -15.89
C LYS A 68 2.36 14.30 -17.05
N GLU A 69 1.03 14.20 -17.21
CA GLU A 69 0.27 14.83 -18.29
C GLU A 69 -0.30 16.20 -17.87
N ASP A 70 -0.85 16.26 -16.65
CA ASP A 70 -1.43 17.44 -16.03
C ASP A 70 -1.03 17.46 -14.54
N LYS A 71 -0.06 18.32 -14.24
CA LYS A 71 0.50 18.46 -12.90
C LYS A 71 -0.56 18.87 -11.86
N ASN A 72 -1.46 19.80 -12.19
CA ASN A 72 -2.43 20.30 -11.22
C ASN A 72 -3.47 19.23 -10.90
N LYS A 73 -3.96 18.54 -11.94
CA LYS A 73 -4.93 17.46 -11.77
C LYS A 73 -4.33 16.27 -11.05
N GLY A 74 -3.11 15.86 -11.41
CA GLY A 74 -2.42 14.75 -10.74
C GLY A 74 -2.13 15.05 -9.28
N GLN A 75 -1.72 16.27 -8.96
CA GLN A 75 -1.48 16.69 -7.57
C GLN A 75 -2.78 16.65 -6.75
N ALA A 76 -3.89 17.19 -7.27
CA ALA A 76 -5.18 17.14 -6.60
C ALA A 76 -5.68 15.71 -6.36
N LEU A 77 -5.44 14.79 -7.30
CA LEU A 77 -5.77 13.37 -7.13
C LEU A 77 -4.93 12.73 -6.02
N LEU A 78 -3.61 12.97 -6.02
CA LEU A 78 -2.72 12.45 -4.99
C LEU A 78 -3.10 12.97 -3.60
N GLU A 79 -3.34 14.28 -3.46
CA GLU A 79 -3.76 14.89 -2.19
C GLU A 79 -5.04 14.24 -1.66
N LYS A 80 -6.04 14.01 -2.52
CA LYS A 80 -7.27 13.32 -2.14
C LYS A 80 -7.01 11.88 -1.67
N ILE A 81 -6.17 11.13 -2.40
CA ILE A 81 -5.86 9.74 -2.04
C ILE A 81 -5.10 9.67 -0.71
N TYR A 82 -4.14 10.58 -0.48
CA TYR A 82 -3.41 10.63 0.79
C TYR A 82 -4.31 11.00 1.96
N GLN A 83 -5.29 11.90 1.76
CA GLN A 83 -6.24 12.22 2.82
C GLN A 83 -7.14 11.04 3.16
N GLU A 84 -7.68 10.34 2.15
CA GLU A 84 -8.49 9.13 2.35
C GLU A 84 -7.70 8.02 3.06
N GLU A 85 -6.44 7.81 2.67
CA GLU A 85 -5.56 6.84 3.32
C GLU A 85 -5.31 7.22 4.79
N LYS A 86 -5.04 8.49 5.07
CA LYS A 86 -4.83 9.00 6.42
C LYS A 86 -6.07 8.80 7.28
N ASP A 87 -7.25 9.22 6.82
CA ASP A 87 -8.51 9.12 7.57
C ASP A 87 -8.80 7.65 7.93
N ARG A 88 -8.59 6.73 6.99
CA ARG A 88 -8.78 5.30 7.23
C ARG A 88 -7.79 4.72 8.24
N LEU A 89 -6.52 5.12 8.17
CA LEU A 89 -5.52 4.69 9.15
C LEU A 89 -5.87 5.20 10.56
N GLU A 90 -6.35 6.45 10.68
CA GLU A 90 -6.83 6.98 11.96
C GLU A 90 -8.04 6.22 12.51
N GLU A 91 -8.98 5.80 11.65
CA GLU A 91 -10.10 4.94 12.05
C GLU A 91 -9.64 3.58 12.58
N LEU A 92 -8.69 2.93 11.90
CA LEU A 92 -8.16 1.63 12.30
C LEU A 92 -7.48 1.71 13.67
N VAL A 93 -6.65 2.74 13.89
CA VAL A 93 -5.98 2.98 15.18
C VAL A 93 -6.98 3.27 16.30
N LYS A 94 -8.10 3.95 16.01
CA LYS A 94 -9.16 4.21 17.00
C LYS A 94 -9.95 2.96 17.36
N LYS A 95 -10.12 2.00 16.44
CA LYS A 95 -10.84 0.73 16.68
C LYS A 95 -10.05 -0.28 17.49
N GLU A 96 -8.72 -0.15 17.56
CA GLU A 96 -7.86 -0.99 18.40
C GLU A 96 -7.76 -0.53 19.87
N LYS A 97 -8.31 0.64 20.22
CA LYS A 97 -8.34 1.17 21.60
C LYS A 97 -9.67 0.87 22.29
#